data_AF-A0A9P0TFW5-F1
#
_entry.id   AF-A0A9P0TFW5-F1
#
_cell.length_a   1.000
_cell.length_b   1.000
_cell.length_c   1.000
_cell.angle_alpha   90.00
_cell.angle_beta   90.00
_cell.angle_gamma   90.00
#
_symmetry.space_group_name_H-M   'P 1'
#
loop_
_entity.id
_entity.type
_entity.pdbx_description
1 polymer ?
#
loop_
_entity_poly.entity_id
_entity_poly.type
_entity_poly.pdbx_seq_one_letter_code
_entity_poly.pdbx_strand_id
1 'polypeptide(L)'
;MTDDGSTIVALHKDQEFPYEFSKPLPEESTEDKSKSVLRMSDHSEVKRVFKEMKPEFARQQLSSLTLTTQHRWFPRSRDKKAKKTEMNRPYL
;
A
#
# COMPACT_ATOMS: atom_id res chain seq x y z
N MET A 1 15.98 35.30 16.42
CA MET A 1 15.90 35.42 17.88
C MET A 1 14.96 36.57 18.19
N THR A 2 14.24 36.50 19.31
CA THR A 2 13.47 37.64 19.84
C THR A 2 14.41 38.73 20.34
N ASP A 3 13.92 39.96 20.45
CA ASP A 3 14.72 41.16 20.81
C ASP A 3 15.41 40.99 22.18
N ASP A 4 14.76 40.29 23.10
CA ASP A 4 15.30 39.97 24.44
C ASP A 4 16.35 38.84 24.43
N GLY A 5 16.64 38.24 23.27
CA GLY A 5 17.61 37.15 23.12
C GLY A 5 17.21 35.82 23.79
N SER A 6 16.09 35.78 24.51
CA SER A 6 15.63 34.63 25.30
C SER A 6 15.06 33.49 24.46
N THR A 7 14.56 33.78 23.25
CA THR A 7 13.83 32.80 22.44
C THR A 7 14.37 32.78 21.00
N ILE A 8 14.76 31.59 20.53
CA ILE A 8 15.12 31.34 19.13
C ILE A 8 13.84 31.02 18.37
N VAL A 9 13.47 31.91 17.44
CA VAL A 9 12.34 31.71 16.53
C VAL A 9 12.90 31.27 15.18
N ALA A 10 12.48 30.11 14.68
CA ALA A 10 12.82 29.60 13.35
C ALA A 10 11.54 29.48 12.53
N LEU A 11 11.44 30.28 11.46
CA LEU A 11 10.36 30.21 10.49
C LEU A 11 10.76 29.26 9.36
N HIS A 12 10.19 28.06 9.32
CA HIS A 12 10.29 27.18 8.17
C HIS A 12 9.06 27.35 7.28
N LYS A 13 9.29 27.78 6.04
CA LYS A 13 8.23 27.80 5.01
C LYS A 13 8.21 26.45 4.32
N ASP A 14 7.01 26.00 3.95
CA ASP A 14 6.88 24.81 3.12
C ASP A 14 7.38 25.11 1.70
N GLN A 15 8.13 24.18 1.13
CA GLN A 15 8.65 24.29 -0.23
C GLN A 15 7.81 23.42 -1.16
N GLU A 16 7.25 24.04 -2.20
CA GLU A 16 6.51 23.33 -3.24
C GLU A 16 7.45 22.50 -4.12
N PHE A 17 6.92 21.41 -4.69
CA PHE A 17 7.67 20.55 -5.60
C PHE A 17 7.74 21.17 -7.01
N PRO A 18 8.93 21.48 -7.55
CA PRO A 18 9.05 22.07 -8.89
C PRO A 18 8.59 21.13 -9.99
N TYR A 19 7.84 21.66 -10.96
CA TYR A 19 7.26 20.87 -12.06
C TYR A 19 8.32 20.17 -12.92
N GLU A 20 9.49 20.78 -13.11
CA GLU A 20 10.60 20.23 -13.91
C GLU A 20 11.14 18.90 -13.38
N PHE A 21 10.91 18.59 -12.10
CA PHE A 21 11.32 17.33 -11.48
C PHE A 21 10.21 16.28 -11.46
N SER A 22 9.02 16.61 -11.98
CA SER A 22 7.92 15.65 -12.13
C SER A 22 8.12 14.77 -13.37
N LYS A 23 7.54 13.56 -13.33
CA LYS A 23 7.46 12.69 -14.51
C LYS A 23 6.00 12.67 -14.99
N PRO A 24 5.76 12.65 -16.31
CA PRO A 24 4.42 12.45 -16.82
C PRO A 24 3.87 11.10 -16.35
N LEU A 25 2.56 11.03 -16.16
CA LEU A 25 1.86 9.77 -15.90
C LEU A 25 2.03 8.87 -17.13
N PRO A 26 2.29 7.56 -16.93
CA PRO A 26 2.37 6.63 -18.05
C PRO A 26 1.01 6.56 -18.76
N GLU A 27 1.03 6.62 -20.10
CA GLU A 27 -0.15 6.35 -20.90
C GLU A 27 -0.42 4.84 -20.86
N GLU A 28 -1.50 4.42 -20.20
CA GLU A 28 -1.96 3.04 -20.27
C GLU A 28 -2.45 2.77 -21.70
N SER A 29 -1.61 2.10 -22.50
CA SER A 29 -2.01 1.56 -23.79
C SER A 29 -3.07 0.48 -23.54
N THR A 30 -4.34 0.90 -23.56
CA THR A 30 -5.47 -0.01 -23.62
C THR A 30 -5.47 -0.66 -25.01
N GLU A 31 -4.56 -1.61 -25.21
CA GLU A 31 -4.54 -2.50 -26.38
C GLU A 31 -5.78 -3.41 -26.38
N ASP A 32 -6.42 -3.60 -25.22
CA ASP A 32 -7.67 -4.34 -25.05
C ASP A 32 -8.92 -3.44 -25.05
N LYS A 33 -9.03 -2.51 -26.00
CA LYS A 33 -10.32 -1.85 -26.33
C LYS A 33 -11.26 -2.81 -27.07
N SER A 34 -11.38 -4.05 -26.64
CA SER A 34 -12.37 -4.98 -27.20
C SER A 34 -13.77 -4.66 -26.66
N LYS A 35 -14.40 -3.65 -27.28
CA LYS A 35 -15.86 -3.35 -27.25
C LYS A 35 -16.57 -3.55 -25.90
N SER A 36 -16.72 -2.42 -25.20
CA SER A 36 -17.57 -2.14 -24.03
C SER A 36 -16.87 -2.23 -22.67
N VAL A 37 -16.98 -1.13 -21.92
CA VAL A 37 -16.50 -0.93 -20.53
C VAL A 37 -17.03 -1.99 -19.55
N LEU A 38 -18.09 -2.72 -19.93
CA LEU A 38 -18.79 -3.68 -19.09
C LEU A 38 -18.56 -5.15 -19.49
N ARG A 39 -17.80 -5.42 -20.56
CA ARG A 39 -17.51 -6.81 -20.94
C ARG A 39 -16.30 -7.31 -20.16
N MET A 40 -16.55 -8.13 -19.16
CA MET A 40 -15.52 -8.99 -18.57
C MET A 40 -15.18 -10.11 -19.57
N SER A 41 -14.44 -9.78 -20.63
CA SER A 41 -13.96 -10.75 -21.63
C SER A 41 -12.88 -11.67 -21.07
N ASP A 42 -12.22 -11.27 -19.98
CA ASP A 42 -11.01 -11.91 -19.49
C ASP A 42 -11.34 -12.98 -18.45
N HIS A 43 -12.08 -14.01 -18.90
CA HIS A 43 -12.37 -15.20 -18.09
C HIS A 43 -11.10 -15.88 -17.56
N SER A 44 -9.96 -15.71 -18.24
CA SER A 44 -8.63 -16.12 -17.79
C SER A 44 -8.18 -15.39 -16.53
N GLU A 45 -8.37 -14.07 -16.46
CA GLU A 45 -8.03 -13.26 -15.29
C GLU A 45 -8.94 -13.57 -14.12
N VAL A 46 -10.25 -13.70 -14.35
CA VAL A 46 -11.21 -14.11 -13.32
C VAL A 46 -10.79 -15.46 -12.72
N LYS A 47 -10.46 -16.44 -13.56
CA LYS A 47 -9.97 -17.75 -13.10
C LYS A 47 -8.63 -17.66 -12.37
N ARG A 48 -7.76 -16.72 -12.72
CA ARG A 48 -6.47 -16.49 -12.03
C ARG A 48 -6.69 -15.88 -10.65
N VAL A 49 -7.58 -14.90 -10.52
CA VAL A 49 -7.88 -14.19 -9.27
C VAL A 49 -8.58 -15.10 -8.27
N PHE A 50 -9.56 -15.88 -8.73
CA PHE A 50 -10.35 -16.78 -7.87
C PHE A 50 -9.78 -18.19 -7.74
N LYS A 51 -8.55 -18.44 -8.21
CA LYS A 51 -7.94 -19.76 -8.06
C LYS A 51 -7.62 -20.02 -6.59
N GLU A 52 -8.19 -21.08 -6.03
CA GLU A 52 -7.79 -21.56 -4.71
C GLU A 52 -6.31 -21.97 -4.73
N MET A 53 -5.49 -21.22 -3.99
CA MET A 53 -4.07 -21.50 -3.84
C MET A 53 -3.80 -22.17 -2.50
N LYS A 54 -2.94 -23.19 -2.49
CA LYS A 54 -2.46 -23.78 -1.23
C LYS A 54 -1.75 -22.69 -0.41
N PRO A 55 -1.85 -22.73 0.93
CA PRO A 55 -1.31 -21.68 1.79
C PRO A 55 0.22 -21.51 1.64
N GLU A 56 0.94 -22.56 1.26
CA GLU A 56 2.38 -22.51 1.01
C GLU A 56 2.73 -21.60 -0.17
N PHE A 57 2.09 -21.79 -1.32
CA PHE A 57 2.31 -20.98 -2.51
C PHE A 57 1.86 -19.53 -2.30
N ALA A 58 0.74 -19.33 -1.60
CA ALA A 58 0.27 -17.99 -1.27
C ALA A 58 1.30 -17.21 -0.45
N ARG A 59 1.91 -17.83 0.58
CA ARG A 59 2.96 -17.20 1.40
C ARG A 59 4.20 -16.85 0.58
N GLN A 60 4.62 -17.73 -0.33
CA GLN A 60 5.77 -17.48 -1.20
C GLN A 60 5.52 -16.28 -2.13
N GLN A 61 4.35 -16.25 -2.78
CA GLN A 61 3.98 -15.12 -3.65
C GLN A 61 3.91 -13.81 -2.87
N LEU A 62 3.28 -13.81 -1.69
CA LEU A 62 3.19 -12.63 -0.83
C LEU A 62 4.58 -12.14 -0.40
N SER A 63 5.49 -13.05 -0.03
CA SER A 63 6.87 -12.69 0.32
C SER A 63 7.63 -12.08 -0.86
N SER A 64 7.44 -12.60 -2.07
CA SER A 64 8.08 -12.09 -3.28
C SER A 64 7.55 -10.71 -3.67
N LEU A 65 6.23 -10.53 -3.69
CA LEU A 65 5.57 -9.27 -4.05
C LEU A 65 5.91 -8.13 -3.09
N THR A 66 6.01 -8.43 -1.80
CA THR A 66 6.27 -7.42 -0.77
C THR A 66 7.73 -7.30 -0.38
N LEU A 67 8.62 -8.11 -0.99
CA LEU A 67 10.03 -8.21 -0.61
C LEU A 67 10.22 -8.48 0.90
N THR A 68 9.36 -9.32 1.48
CA THR A 68 9.40 -9.71 2.89
C THR A 68 9.79 -11.18 3.08
N THR A 69 9.96 -11.62 4.33
CA THR A 69 10.23 -13.03 4.64
C THR A 69 8.94 -13.86 4.73
N GLN A 70 9.01 -15.13 4.34
CA GLN A 70 7.86 -16.05 4.36
C GLN A 70 7.27 -16.26 5.76
N HIS A 71 8.10 -16.21 6.81
CA HIS A 71 7.68 -16.41 8.21
C HIS A 71 6.67 -15.37 8.71
N ARG A 72 6.67 -14.16 8.14
CA ARG A 72 5.70 -13.10 8.49
C ARG A 72 4.26 -13.49 8.15
N TRP A 73 4.09 -14.36 7.16
CA TRP A 73 2.79 -14.77 6.61
C TRP A 73 2.25 -16.08 7.24
N PHE A 74 2.89 -16.58 8.29
CA PHE A 74 2.31 -17.63 9.13
C PHE A 74 1.33 -17.01 10.14
N PRO A 75 0.17 -17.64 10.37
CA PRO A 75 -0.79 -17.14 11.34
C PRO A 75 -0.16 -17.13 12.73
N ARG A 76 -0.18 -15.98 13.41
CA ARG A 76 0.29 -15.91 14.79
C ARG A 76 -0.77 -16.49 15.72
N SER A 77 -0.34 -17.27 16.70
CA SER A 77 -1.21 -17.84 17.73
C SER A 77 -1.95 -16.78 18.55
N ARG A 78 -1.35 -15.59 18.67
CA ARG A 78 -1.91 -14.41 19.36
C ARG A 78 -3.08 -13.78 18.60
N ASP A 79 -3.07 -13.80 17.27
CA ASP A 79 -4.12 -13.14 16.47
C ASP A 79 -5.45 -13.89 16.54
N LYS A 80 -5.41 -15.22 16.70
CA LYS A 80 -6.60 -16.05 17.03
C LYS A 80 -7.22 -15.70 18.39
N LYS A 81 -6.43 -15.08 19.28
CA LYS A 81 -6.80 -14.68 20.65
C LYS A 81 -6.64 -13.17 20.83
N ALA A 82 -6.75 -12.39 19.75
CA ALA A 82 -6.67 -10.95 19.83
C ALA A 82 -7.77 -10.48 20.77
N LYS A 83 -7.39 -9.87 21.89
CA LYS A 83 -8.35 -9.30 22.83
C LYS A 83 -9.06 -8.16 22.09
N LYS A 84 -10.40 -8.18 22.08
CA LYS A 84 -11.24 -7.05 21.62
C LYS A 84 -11.23 -5.92 22.65
N THR A 85 -10.09 -5.68 23.29
CA THR A 85 -9.95 -4.58 24.23
C THR A 85 -9.70 -3.34 23.41
N GLU A 86 -10.58 -2.36 23.53
CA GLU A 86 -10.38 -1.05 22.91
C GLU A 86 -9.05 -0.47 23.42
N MET A 87 -8.32 0.16 22.51
CA MET A 87 -7.06 0.80 22.85
C MET A 87 -7.36 1.92 23.86
N ASN A 88 -6.82 1.83 25.08
CA ASN A 88 -7.05 2.81 26.15
C ASN A 88 -6.65 4.26 25.76
N ARG A 89 -6.03 4.45 24.60
CA ARG A 89 -5.55 5.75 24.10
C ARG A 89 -6.01 5.90 22.64
N PRO A 90 -7.07 6.68 22.37
CA PRO A 90 -7.64 6.77 21.02
C PRO A 90 -6.82 7.62 20.03
N TYR A 91 -5.69 8.21 20.43
CA TYR A 91 -4.94 9.18 19.62
C TYR A 91 -3.42 8.91 19.56
N LEU A 92 -3.00 7.66 19.72
CA LEU A 92 -1.60 7.25 19.63
C LEU A 92 -1.41 6.12 18.62
#